data_AF-B8C9V4-F1
#
_entry.id   AF-B8C9V4-F1
#
_cell.length_a   1.000
_cell.length_b   1.000
_cell.length_c   1.000
_cell.angle_alpha   90.00
_cell.angle_beta   90.00
_cell.angle_gamma   90.00
#
_symmetry.space_group_name_H-M   'P 1'
#
loop_
_entity.id
_entity.type
_entity.pdbx_description
1 polymer ?
#
loop_
_entity_poly.entity_id
_entity_poly.type
_entity_poly.pdbx_seq_one_letter_code
_entity_poly.pdbx_strand_id
1 'polypeptide(L)'
;LSKKDASPVTIGDFASQALALQLLFNRFPNDMYIAEEGSEALRLDEELLERVWKAVNSAWSSLDSDNNVWYERGELLRAIDYGQGKGMPVVSATATTRRRRVWCLDPIDGTKGFLRGRVEGGQYCIALALLEDGEPVLSILGCPNLPLPLNQSSKSSRGSLFVAIRGCGCYEKALHTNDDEAAAMWNQLHVTRNDGSIKTPSQSTFCLGVERGFSDPKGTVLKMAQHIDGDDAITTDAEGVPDINNSMRLDGQGKYGLLARGDAEYFVRLPKDGYVDWIWDVAAGYLILKEAGGIMTDVHGNCI
;
A
#
# COMPACT_ATOMS: atom_id res chain seq x y z
N LEU A 1 -0.35 -10.20 -16.71
CA LEU A 1 -0.31 -9.44 -17.98
C LEU A 1 0.61 -8.26 -17.81
N SER A 2 1.00 -7.63 -18.90
CA SER A 2 1.72 -6.34 -18.85
C SER A 2 0.72 -5.25 -19.22
N LYS A 3 0.58 -4.21 -18.40
CA LYS A 3 -0.20 -3.01 -18.73
C LYS A 3 0.51 -2.25 -19.88
N LYS A 4 -0.14 -1.22 -20.42
CA LYS A 4 0.42 -0.40 -21.52
C LYS A 4 1.77 0.25 -21.18
N ASP A 5 2.03 0.49 -19.90
CA ASP A 5 3.28 1.05 -19.36
C ASP A 5 4.29 -0.04 -18.93
N ALA A 6 4.05 -1.29 -19.30
CA ALA A 6 4.82 -2.48 -18.97
C ALA A 6 4.84 -2.88 -17.48
N SER A 7 3.99 -2.28 -16.64
CA SER A 7 3.79 -2.75 -15.26
C SER A 7 3.03 -4.10 -15.25
N PRO A 8 3.39 -5.05 -14.37
CA PRO A 8 2.67 -6.31 -14.28
C PRO A 8 1.32 -6.12 -13.58
N VAL A 9 0.32 -6.85 -14.04
CA VAL A 9 -0.97 -7.04 -13.34
C VAL A 9 -1.29 -8.52 -13.26
N THR A 10 -1.83 -8.97 -12.14
CA THR A 10 -2.12 -10.38 -11.87
C THR A 10 -3.61 -10.61 -11.58
N ILE A 11 -3.99 -11.89 -11.45
CA ILE A 11 -5.31 -12.28 -10.98
C ILE A 11 -5.58 -11.72 -9.57
N GLY A 12 -4.55 -11.59 -8.74
CA GLY A 12 -4.67 -11.07 -7.38
C GLY A 12 -5.14 -9.61 -7.37
N ASP A 13 -4.61 -8.78 -8.27
CA ASP A 13 -4.93 -7.35 -8.36
C ASP A 13 -6.42 -7.17 -8.70
N PHE A 14 -6.91 -7.86 -9.74
CA PHE A 14 -8.34 -7.83 -10.10
C PHE A 14 -9.24 -8.41 -9.02
N ALA A 15 -8.86 -9.54 -8.42
CA ALA A 15 -9.69 -10.22 -7.44
C ALA A 15 -9.82 -9.40 -6.14
N SER A 16 -8.71 -8.88 -5.61
CA SER A 16 -8.72 -8.06 -4.40
C SER A 16 -9.47 -6.73 -4.62
N GLN A 17 -9.31 -6.09 -5.78
CA GLN A 17 -10.09 -4.88 -6.12
C GLN A 17 -11.59 -5.16 -6.13
N ALA A 18 -12.03 -6.22 -6.83
CA ALA A 18 -13.44 -6.58 -6.91
C ALA A 18 -14.05 -6.82 -5.52
N LEU A 19 -13.37 -7.60 -4.68
CA LEU A 19 -13.82 -7.94 -3.32
C LEU A 19 -13.95 -6.67 -2.47
N ALA A 20 -12.89 -5.85 -2.41
CA ALA A 20 -12.84 -4.66 -1.58
C ALA A 20 -13.89 -3.62 -2.02
N LEU A 21 -13.95 -3.32 -3.32
CA LEU A 21 -14.88 -2.32 -3.83
C LEU A 21 -16.33 -2.77 -3.72
N GLN A 22 -16.65 -4.06 -3.88
CA GLN A 22 -18.02 -4.54 -3.69
C GLN A 22 -18.46 -4.46 -2.23
N LEU A 23 -17.61 -4.84 -1.28
CA LEU A 23 -17.92 -4.72 0.15
C LEU A 23 -18.14 -3.27 0.55
N LEU A 24 -17.29 -2.36 0.07
CA LEU A 24 -17.43 -0.94 0.34
C LEU A 24 -18.68 -0.36 -0.33
N PHE A 25 -18.99 -0.75 -1.58
CA PHE A 25 -20.17 -0.29 -2.29
C PHE A 25 -21.47 -0.74 -1.62
N ASN A 26 -21.54 -2.00 -1.18
CA ASN A 26 -22.70 -2.50 -0.43
C ASN A 26 -22.96 -1.69 0.85
N ARG A 27 -21.90 -1.20 1.50
CA ARG A 27 -22.01 -0.44 2.75
C ARG A 27 -22.20 1.06 2.53
N PHE A 28 -21.57 1.63 1.51
CA PHE A 28 -21.48 3.06 1.24
C PHE A 28 -21.81 3.43 -0.22
N PRO A 29 -22.99 3.07 -0.76
CA PRO A 29 -23.29 3.15 -2.20
C PRO A 29 -23.31 4.57 -2.79
N ASN A 30 -23.21 5.60 -1.95
CA ASN A 30 -23.20 7.01 -2.35
C ASN A 30 -21.81 7.66 -2.27
N ASP A 31 -20.79 6.92 -1.83
CA ASP A 31 -19.40 7.40 -1.86
C ASP A 31 -18.84 7.25 -3.29
N MET A 32 -17.73 7.94 -3.57
CA MET A 32 -16.96 7.76 -4.81
C MET A 32 -15.82 6.78 -4.57
N TYR A 33 -15.32 6.18 -5.65
CA TYR A 33 -14.25 5.20 -5.62
C TYR A 33 -13.22 5.53 -6.69
N ILE A 34 -11.93 5.43 -6.34
CA ILE A 34 -10.80 5.50 -7.25
C ILE A 34 -9.94 4.27 -6.96
N ALA A 35 -9.63 3.49 -7.99
CA ALA A 35 -8.76 2.34 -7.85
C ALA A 35 -7.90 2.12 -9.10
N GLU A 36 -6.78 1.44 -8.93
CA GLU A 36 -5.77 1.30 -9.98
C GLU A 36 -6.28 0.54 -11.21
N GLU A 37 -7.04 -0.56 -11.01
CA GLU A 37 -7.38 -1.47 -12.10
C GLU A 37 -8.69 -1.10 -12.81
N GLY A 38 -8.78 -1.49 -14.08
CA GLY A 38 -9.99 -1.42 -14.90
C GLY A 38 -10.31 -2.78 -15.54
N SER A 39 -11.58 -3.06 -15.81
CA SER A 39 -11.99 -4.39 -16.29
C SER A 39 -11.74 -4.63 -17.80
N GLU A 40 -11.18 -3.67 -18.53
CA GLU A 40 -11.00 -3.73 -19.99
C GLU A 40 -10.27 -4.98 -20.45
N ALA A 41 -9.19 -5.36 -19.76
CA ALA A 41 -8.43 -6.57 -20.10
C ALA A 41 -9.26 -7.85 -19.94
N LEU A 42 -10.11 -7.91 -18.90
CA LEU A 42 -10.98 -9.06 -18.63
C LEU A 42 -12.10 -9.21 -19.67
N ARG A 43 -12.58 -8.08 -20.22
CA ARG A 43 -13.61 -8.09 -21.27
C ARG A 43 -13.10 -8.62 -22.61
N LEU A 44 -11.78 -8.61 -22.81
CA LEU A 44 -11.12 -9.06 -24.04
C LEU A 44 -10.54 -10.48 -23.92
N ASP A 45 -10.48 -11.04 -22.71
CA ASP A 45 -9.86 -12.34 -22.43
C ASP A 45 -10.77 -13.15 -21.48
N GLU A 46 -11.56 -14.04 -22.07
CA GLU A 46 -12.52 -14.89 -21.36
C GLU A 46 -11.84 -15.89 -20.42
N GLU A 47 -10.64 -16.38 -20.77
CA GLU A 47 -9.89 -17.33 -19.92
C GLU A 47 -9.39 -16.62 -18.67
N LEU A 48 -8.85 -15.41 -18.83
CA LEU A 48 -8.43 -14.57 -17.72
C LEU A 48 -9.62 -14.20 -16.82
N LEU A 49 -10.75 -13.76 -17.41
CA LEU A 49 -11.97 -13.45 -16.67
C LEU A 49 -12.43 -14.64 -15.83
N GLU A 50 -12.45 -15.84 -16.42
CA GLU A 50 -12.82 -17.07 -15.71
C GLU A 50 -11.89 -17.37 -14.52
N ARG A 51 -10.57 -17.14 -14.69
CA ARG A 51 -9.59 -17.34 -13.61
C ARG A 51 -9.77 -16.33 -12.48
N VAL A 52 -10.05 -15.07 -12.80
CA VAL A 52 -10.35 -14.02 -11.80
C VAL A 52 -11.67 -14.35 -11.09
N TRP A 53 -12.71 -14.72 -11.82
CA TRP A 53 -14.02 -15.05 -11.26
C TRP A 53 -13.94 -16.25 -10.30
N LYS A 54 -13.18 -17.30 -10.65
CA LYS A 54 -12.91 -18.41 -9.74
C LYS A 54 -12.17 -17.99 -8.46
N ALA A 55 -11.15 -17.13 -8.60
CA ALA A 55 -10.40 -16.63 -7.46
C ALA A 55 -11.27 -15.80 -6.51
N VAL A 56 -12.12 -14.91 -7.06
CA VAL A 56 -13.06 -14.09 -6.29
C VAL A 56 -14.06 -14.96 -5.54
N ASN A 57 -14.73 -15.90 -6.22
CA ASN A 57 -15.69 -16.77 -5.55
C ASN A 57 -15.06 -17.67 -4.49
N SER A 58 -13.83 -18.17 -4.72
CA SER A 58 -13.12 -18.94 -3.71
C SER A 58 -12.84 -18.13 -2.43
N ALA A 59 -12.59 -16.83 -2.56
CA ALA A 59 -12.35 -15.95 -1.41
C ALA A 59 -13.67 -15.48 -0.77
N TRP A 60 -14.68 -15.15 -1.59
CA TRP A 60 -15.96 -14.62 -1.15
C TRP A 60 -16.75 -15.59 -0.25
N SER A 61 -16.71 -16.89 -0.53
CA SER A 61 -17.35 -17.90 0.35
C SER A 61 -16.83 -17.86 1.80
N SER A 62 -15.66 -17.27 2.06
CA SER A 62 -15.14 -17.10 3.42
C SER A 62 -15.57 -15.79 4.10
N LEU A 63 -16.11 -14.84 3.32
CA LEU A 63 -16.45 -13.48 3.76
C LEU A 63 -17.96 -13.27 3.93
N ASP A 64 -18.77 -13.89 3.08
CA ASP A 64 -20.22 -13.80 3.12
C ASP A 64 -20.83 -15.00 3.85
N SER A 65 -21.39 -14.76 5.04
CA SER A 65 -22.06 -15.79 5.84
C SER A 65 -23.27 -16.40 5.13
N ASP A 66 -23.87 -15.65 4.20
CA ASP A 66 -25.02 -16.10 3.42
C ASP A 66 -24.60 -16.91 2.19
N ASN A 67 -23.28 -17.09 1.96
CA ASN A 67 -22.70 -17.84 0.84
C ASN A 67 -23.23 -17.36 -0.53
N ASN A 68 -23.58 -16.07 -0.69
CA ASN A 68 -23.99 -15.59 -2.00
C ASN A 68 -22.79 -15.68 -2.94
N VAL A 69 -22.96 -16.37 -4.05
CA VAL A 69 -21.92 -16.48 -5.07
C VAL A 69 -22.09 -15.30 -6.02
N TRP A 70 -21.02 -14.83 -6.63
CA TRP A 70 -21.10 -13.90 -7.74
C TRP A 70 -21.58 -14.67 -8.96
N TYR A 71 -22.90 -14.81 -9.10
CA TYR A 71 -23.52 -15.66 -10.11
C TYR A 71 -23.24 -15.15 -11.53
N GLU A 72 -23.13 -13.83 -11.72
CA GLU A 72 -22.88 -13.24 -13.03
C GLU A 72 -21.49 -12.61 -13.11
N ARG A 73 -20.71 -13.00 -14.13
CA ARG A 73 -19.41 -12.35 -14.45
C ARG A 73 -19.55 -10.83 -14.67
N GLY A 74 -20.73 -10.36 -15.06
CA GLY A 74 -21.02 -8.94 -15.20
C GLY A 74 -20.94 -8.16 -13.88
N GLU A 75 -21.25 -8.80 -12.74
CA GLU A 75 -21.12 -8.20 -11.42
C GLU A 75 -19.66 -7.97 -11.06
N LEU A 76 -18.81 -8.98 -11.30
CA LEU A 76 -17.36 -8.90 -11.12
C LEU A 76 -16.76 -7.71 -11.89
N LEU A 77 -17.07 -7.62 -13.17
CA LEU A 77 -16.58 -6.54 -14.04
C LEU A 77 -17.05 -5.17 -13.53
N ARG A 78 -18.31 -5.08 -13.09
CA ARG A 78 -18.88 -3.85 -12.52
C ARG A 78 -18.17 -3.43 -11.24
N ALA A 79 -17.89 -4.37 -10.35
CA ALA A 79 -17.20 -4.10 -9.08
C ALA A 79 -15.79 -3.57 -9.28
N ILE A 80 -15.04 -4.15 -10.23
CA ILE A 80 -13.71 -3.64 -10.62
C ILE A 80 -13.84 -2.21 -11.16
N ASP A 81 -14.85 -1.97 -12.00
CA ASP A 81 -15.07 -0.70 -12.68
C ASP A 81 -15.60 0.44 -11.75
N TYR A 82 -15.98 0.16 -10.49
CA TYR A 82 -16.34 1.20 -9.53
C TYR A 82 -15.20 2.22 -9.33
N GLY A 83 -13.95 1.74 -9.30
CA GLY A 83 -12.76 2.59 -9.19
C GLY A 83 -12.52 3.50 -10.41
N GLN A 84 -13.21 3.25 -11.52
CA GLN A 84 -13.18 4.07 -12.73
C GLN A 84 -14.38 5.04 -12.78
N GLY A 85 -15.18 5.13 -11.72
CA GLY A 85 -16.40 5.93 -11.65
C GLY A 85 -17.56 5.40 -12.51
N LYS A 86 -17.43 4.21 -13.09
CA LYS A 86 -18.46 3.62 -13.96
C LYS A 86 -19.56 2.97 -13.12
N GLY A 87 -20.82 3.12 -13.55
CA GLY A 87 -21.97 2.52 -12.86
C GLY A 87 -22.35 3.20 -11.53
N MET A 88 -21.74 4.35 -11.21
CA MET A 88 -22.11 5.14 -10.04
C MET A 88 -23.40 5.94 -10.27
N PRO A 89 -24.26 6.07 -9.24
CA PRO A 89 -25.44 6.94 -9.34
C PRO A 89 -25.00 8.37 -9.69
N VAL A 90 -25.66 8.98 -10.68
CA VAL A 90 -25.41 10.39 -11.01
C VAL A 90 -25.86 11.24 -9.82
N VAL A 91 -24.92 11.68 -9.00
CA VAL A 91 -25.21 12.62 -7.91
C VAL A 91 -25.50 13.97 -8.53
N SER A 92 -26.73 14.47 -8.37
CA SER A 92 -27.14 15.79 -8.86
C SER A 92 -26.16 16.87 -8.37
N ALA A 93 -25.70 17.71 -9.30
CA ALA A 93 -24.79 18.83 -9.06
C ALA A 93 -25.31 19.87 -8.04
N THR A 94 -26.54 19.72 -7.55
CA THR A 94 -27.17 20.58 -6.55
C THR A 94 -26.85 20.22 -5.10
N ALA A 95 -26.15 19.11 -4.83
CA ALA A 95 -25.72 18.72 -3.48
C ALA A 95 -24.39 19.41 -3.09
N THR A 96 -24.40 20.74 -2.98
CA THR A 96 -23.20 21.57 -2.71
C THR A 96 -22.74 21.59 -1.25
N THR A 97 -23.27 20.72 -0.38
CA THR A 97 -23.03 20.76 1.08
C THR A 97 -22.53 19.45 1.70
N ARG A 98 -22.36 18.37 0.94
CA ARG A 98 -21.81 17.11 1.46
C ARG A 98 -20.32 17.04 1.16
N ARG A 99 -19.48 16.86 2.20
CA ARG A 99 -18.05 16.55 2.03
C ARG A 99 -17.90 15.42 1.03
N ARG A 100 -17.03 15.58 0.05
CA ARG A 100 -16.84 14.58 -1.01
C ARG A 100 -16.00 13.44 -0.44
N ARG A 101 -16.67 12.34 -0.11
CA ARG A 101 -16.05 11.10 0.35
C ARG A 101 -15.59 10.25 -0.84
N VAL A 102 -14.32 9.89 -0.86
CA VAL A 102 -13.70 9.07 -1.90
C VAL A 102 -12.91 7.94 -1.25
N TRP A 103 -13.23 6.70 -1.59
CA TRP A 103 -12.37 5.57 -1.29
C TRP A 103 -11.29 5.46 -2.36
N CYS A 104 -10.03 5.38 -1.95
CA CYS A 104 -8.88 5.24 -2.81
C CYS A 104 -8.20 3.91 -2.51
N LEU A 105 -8.05 3.05 -3.52
CA LEU A 105 -7.56 1.69 -3.36
C LEU A 105 -6.43 1.39 -4.35
N ASP A 106 -5.29 0.94 -3.83
CA ASP A 106 -4.37 0.10 -4.57
C ASP A 106 -4.61 -1.36 -4.12
N PRO A 107 -5.11 -2.23 -5.01
CA PRO A 107 -5.43 -3.61 -4.66
C PRO A 107 -4.20 -4.45 -4.33
N ILE A 108 -3.05 -4.21 -4.98
CA ILE A 108 -1.77 -4.85 -4.69
C ILE A 108 -0.65 -3.85 -5.03
N ASP A 109 -0.34 -3.00 -4.06
CA ASP A 109 0.79 -2.09 -4.20
C ASP A 109 2.09 -2.88 -4.05
N GLY A 110 2.95 -2.77 -5.07
CA GLY A 110 4.15 -3.59 -5.21
C GLY A 110 3.90 -4.93 -5.89
N THR A 111 3.11 -4.99 -6.98
CA THR A 111 2.85 -6.23 -7.75
C THR A 111 4.10 -7.02 -8.13
N LYS A 112 5.23 -6.36 -8.42
CA LYS A 112 6.52 -7.05 -8.64
C LYS A 112 7.02 -7.76 -7.38
N GLY A 113 6.89 -7.11 -6.22
CA GLY A 113 7.17 -7.70 -4.92
C GLY A 113 6.23 -8.84 -4.58
N PHE A 114 4.94 -8.75 -4.94
CA PHE A 114 3.99 -9.87 -4.83
C PHE A 114 4.42 -11.08 -5.67
N LEU A 115 4.87 -10.85 -6.91
CA LEU A 115 5.40 -11.91 -7.77
C LEU A 115 6.68 -12.54 -7.21
N ARG A 116 7.61 -11.72 -6.69
CA ARG A 116 8.81 -12.19 -5.96
C ARG A 116 8.45 -12.97 -4.70
N GLY A 117 7.42 -12.54 -3.97
CA GLY A 117 6.92 -13.16 -2.73
C GLY A 117 6.61 -14.65 -2.83
N ARG A 118 6.32 -15.14 -4.04
CA ARG A 118 6.08 -16.57 -4.28
C ARG A 118 7.34 -17.43 -4.22
N VAL A 119 8.52 -16.82 -4.34
CA VAL A 119 9.81 -17.53 -4.44
C VAL A 119 10.81 -17.04 -3.37
N GLU A 120 10.84 -15.74 -3.09
CA GLU A 120 11.92 -15.07 -2.33
C GLU A 120 11.43 -14.21 -1.15
N GLY A 121 10.15 -14.29 -0.78
CA GLY A 121 9.63 -13.52 0.38
C GLY A 121 9.48 -12.01 0.12
N GLY A 122 9.37 -11.60 -1.15
CA GLY A 122 8.99 -10.25 -1.57
C GLY A 122 7.75 -9.69 -0.88
N GLN A 123 7.74 -8.36 -0.75
CA GLN A 123 6.75 -7.60 0.01
C GLN A 123 5.72 -6.96 -0.94
N TYR A 124 4.51 -6.79 -0.44
CA TYR A 124 3.41 -6.10 -1.12
C TYR A 124 2.37 -5.70 -0.06
N CYS A 125 1.45 -4.82 -0.42
CA CYS A 125 0.33 -4.51 0.45
C CYS A 125 -0.95 -4.20 -0.31
N ILE A 126 -2.07 -4.36 0.38
CA ILE A 126 -3.37 -3.84 -0.04
C ILE A 126 -3.51 -2.48 0.64
N ALA A 127 -3.60 -1.40 -0.14
CA ALA A 127 -3.62 -0.05 0.39
C ALA A 127 -4.96 0.63 0.16
N LEU A 128 -5.66 0.95 1.26
CA LEU A 128 -6.99 1.55 1.23
C LEU A 128 -7.01 2.84 2.04
N ALA A 129 -7.50 3.92 1.45
CA ALA A 129 -7.75 5.17 2.14
C ALA A 129 -9.18 5.65 1.91
N LEU A 130 -9.76 6.32 2.89
CA LEU A 130 -10.94 7.17 2.72
C LEU A 130 -10.47 8.63 2.78
N LEU A 131 -10.82 9.41 1.77
CA LEU A 131 -10.54 10.83 1.68
C LEU A 131 -11.83 11.62 1.87
N GLU A 132 -11.73 12.73 2.60
CA GLU A 132 -12.76 13.77 2.66
C GLU A 132 -12.17 15.07 2.13
N ASP A 133 -12.78 15.63 1.08
CA ASP A 133 -12.37 16.89 0.46
C ASP A 133 -10.90 16.90 0.02
N GLY A 134 -10.42 15.75 -0.49
CA GLY A 134 -9.06 15.57 -0.99
C GLY A 134 -8.06 15.11 0.07
N GLU A 135 -8.44 15.06 1.34
CA GLU A 135 -7.53 14.76 2.44
C GLU A 135 -7.83 13.38 3.07
N PRO A 136 -6.85 12.48 3.24
CA PRO A 136 -7.04 11.18 3.90
C PRO A 136 -7.54 11.30 5.35
N VAL A 137 -8.69 10.69 5.68
CA VAL A 137 -9.29 10.65 7.03
C VAL A 137 -9.18 9.29 7.71
N LEU A 138 -9.09 8.22 6.93
CA LEU A 138 -8.87 6.85 7.39
C LEU A 138 -7.95 6.14 6.40
N SER A 139 -7.05 5.30 6.89
CA SER A 139 -6.14 4.53 6.05
C SER A 139 -5.86 3.17 6.63
N ILE A 140 -5.72 2.19 5.75
CA ILE A 140 -5.45 0.79 6.05
C ILE A 140 -4.35 0.32 5.11
N LEU A 141 -3.30 -0.30 5.66
CA LEU A 141 -2.34 -1.11 4.90
C LEU A 141 -2.40 -2.54 5.41
N GLY A 142 -2.89 -3.45 4.58
CA GLY A 142 -2.74 -4.88 4.81
C GLY A 142 -1.44 -5.35 4.19
N CYS A 143 -0.48 -5.78 5.00
CA CYS A 143 0.84 -6.24 4.56
C CYS A 143 1.03 -7.73 4.89
N PRO A 144 0.59 -8.67 4.01
CA PRO A 144 0.50 -10.08 4.36
C PRO A 144 1.85 -10.77 4.63
N ASN A 145 2.92 -10.26 4.02
CA ASN A 145 4.27 -10.80 4.14
C ASN A 145 5.17 -9.97 5.07
N LEU A 146 4.68 -8.85 5.61
CA LEU A 146 5.49 -8.01 6.50
C LEU A 146 5.47 -8.58 7.92
N PRO A 147 6.61 -8.99 8.48
CA PRO A 147 6.66 -9.56 9.81
C PRO A 147 6.36 -8.51 10.88
N LEU A 148 5.72 -8.94 11.96
CA LEU A 148 5.59 -8.14 13.17
C LEU A 148 6.98 -7.86 13.79
N PRO A 149 7.10 -6.81 14.62
CA PRO A 149 8.31 -6.60 15.40
C PRO A 149 8.72 -7.85 16.19
N LEU A 150 10.03 -8.13 16.30
CA LEU A 150 10.57 -9.36 16.90
C LEU A 150 10.09 -9.60 18.35
N ASN A 151 9.81 -8.53 19.09
CA ASN A 151 9.28 -8.59 20.46
C ASN A 151 7.78 -8.94 20.53
N GLN A 152 7.08 -8.95 19.39
CA GLN A 152 5.66 -9.23 19.26
C GLN A 152 5.37 -10.41 18.32
N SER A 153 6.40 -10.98 17.67
CA SER A 153 6.24 -12.14 16.81
C SER A 153 6.04 -13.40 17.64
N SER A 154 4.80 -13.90 17.73
CA SER A 154 4.56 -15.31 18.06
C SER A 154 4.83 -16.17 16.83
N LYS A 155 5.25 -17.43 17.00
CA LYS A 155 5.42 -18.37 15.87
C LYS A 155 4.14 -18.60 15.06
N SER A 156 2.98 -18.22 15.62
CA SER A 156 1.65 -18.36 15.01
C SER A 156 1.13 -17.08 14.34
N SER A 157 1.82 -15.94 14.47
CA SER A 157 1.39 -14.67 13.88
C SER A 157 2.18 -14.34 12.61
N ARG A 158 1.50 -13.88 11.56
CA ARG A 158 2.13 -13.43 10.31
C ARG A 158 1.39 -12.24 9.72
N GLY A 159 2.15 -11.41 9.00
CA GLY A 159 1.61 -10.22 8.35
C GLY A 159 1.25 -9.12 9.33
N SER A 160 1.24 -7.90 8.84
CA SER A 160 0.94 -6.70 9.62
C SER A 160 -0.27 -5.99 9.03
N LEU A 161 -1.18 -5.54 9.89
CA LEU A 161 -2.30 -4.68 9.53
C LEU A 161 -2.11 -3.32 10.20
N PHE A 162 -1.88 -2.29 9.40
CA PHE A 162 -1.78 -0.92 9.87
C PHE A 162 -3.10 -0.20 9.66
N VAL A 163 -3.52 0.58 10.67
CA VAL A 163 -4.71 1.43 10.60
C VAL A 163 -4.38 2.80 11.17
N ALA A 164 -4.80 3.85 10.48
CA ALA A 164 -4.74 5.21 10.98
C ALA A 164 -6.07 5.93 10.75
N ILE A 165 -6.47 6.74 11.72
CA ILE A 165 -7.65 7.62 11.63
C ILE A 165 -7.18 9.00 12.03
N ARG A 166 -7.57 10.01 11.25
CA ARG A 166 -7.12 11.40 11.46
C ARG A 166 -7.40 11.88 12.89
N GLY A 167 -6.36 12.28 13.60
CA GLY A 167 -6.41 12.77 14.98
C GLY A 167 -6.58 11.68 16.05
N CYS A 168 -6.55 10.40 15.67
CA CYS A 168 -6.70 9.27 16.59
C CYS A 168 -5.44 8.42 16.71
N GLY A 169 -4.39 8.72 15.94
CA GLY A 169 -3.14 7.96 15.92
C GLY A 169 -3.12 6.82 14.91
N CYS A 170 -1.95 6.18 14.82
CA CYS A 170 -1.68 5.02 13.99
C CYS A 170 -1.50 3.77 14.86
N TYR A 171 -2.01 2.63 14.39
CA TYR A 171 -1.98 1.37 15.11
C TYR A 171 -1.60 0.21 14.19
N GLU A 172 -0.97 -0.82 14.76
CA GLU A 172 -0.66 -2.10 14.11
C GLU A 172 -1.23 -3.27 14.90
N LYS A 173 -1.64 -4.31 14.18
CA LYS A 173 -1.79 -5.66 14.75
C LYS A 173 -1.39 -6.76 13.78
N ALA A 174 -1.34 -7.99 14.27
CA ALA A 174 -1.18 -9.18 13.43
C ALA A 174 -2.30 -9.27 12.38
N LEU A 175 -1.94 -9.44 11.11
CA LEU A 175 -2.94 -9.66 10.06
C LEU A 175 -3.53 -11.07 10.15
N HIS A 176 -2.69 -12.05 10.46
CA HIS A 176 -3.08 -13.43 10.67
C HIS A 176 -2.51 -13.93 11.99
N THR A 177 -3.36 -14.49 12.83
CA THR A 177 -2.96 -15.16 14.06
C THR A 177 -4.03 -16.18 14.46
N ASN A 178 -3.60 -17.25 15.13
CA ASN A 178 -4.49 -18.23 15.77
C ASN A 178 -4.62 -17.99 17.28
N ASP A 179 -4.10 -16.86 17.75
CA ASP A 179 -4.12 -16.45 19.15
C ASP A 179 -5.13 -15.29 19.28
N ASP A 180 -6.23 -15.55 20.01
CA ASP A 180 -7.33 -14.61 20.17
C ASP A 180 -6.92 -13.32 20.90
N GLU A 181 -5.97 -13.41 21.85
CA GLU A 181 -5.44 -12.24 22.55
C GLU A 181 -4.60 -11.39 21.59
N ALA A 182 -3.73 -12.02 20.81
CA ALA A 182 -2.96 -11.34 19.78
C ALA A 182 -3.85 -10.76 18.67
N ALA A 183 -4.97 -11.40 18.35
CA ALA A 183 -5.92 -10.93 17.33
C ALA A 183 -6.66 -9.64 17.76
N ALA A 184 -6.89 -9.50 19.07
CA ALA A 184 -7.55 -8.36 19.69
C ALA A 184 -6.59 -7.20 20.03
N MET A 185 -5.29 -7.49 20.18
CA MET A 185 -4.28 -6.51 20.56
C MET A 185 -3.97 -5.53 19.43
N TRP A 186 -4.10 -4.23 19.72
CA TRP A 186 -3.65 -3.13 18.86
C TRP A 186 -2.51 -2.40 19.54
N ASN A 187 -1.42 -2.19 18.80
CA ASN A 187 -0.26 -1.45 19.26
C ASN A 187 -0.27 -0.06 18.66
N GLN A 188 -0.29 0.97 19.49
CA GLN A 188 -0.12 2.34 19.00
C GLN A 188 1.33 2.53 18.53
N LEU A 189 1.46 3.09 17.33
CA LEU A 189 2.73 3.28 16.66
C LEU A 189 3.19 4.73 16.76
N HIS A 190 4.51 4.89 16.81
CA HIS A 190 5.18 6.18 16.72
C HIS A 190 6.45 6.02 15.92
N VAL A 191 6.69 6.95 14.99
CA VAL A 191 7.98 7.05 14.31
C VAL A 191 9.12 7.18 15.31
N THR A 192 10.34 6.87 14.89
CA THR A 192 11.54 7.07 15.71
C THR A 192 11.58 8.50 16.24
N ARG A 193 11.62 8.65 17.57
CA ARG A 193 11.62 9.97 18.20
C ARG A 193 12.92 10.68 17.89
N ASN A 194 12.81 11.95 17.53
CA ASN A 194 13.95 12.85 17.52
C ASN A 194 14.35 13.10 18.98
N ASP A 195 15.40 12.41 19.44
CA ASP A 195 15.99 12.60 20.77
C ASP A 195 16.98 13.78 20.82
N GLY A 196 17.03 14.58 19.74
CA GLY A 196 17.96 15.69 19.56
C GLY A 196 19.30 15.27 18.98
N SER A 197 19.56 13.97 18.79
CA SER A 197 20.73 13.50 18.05
C SER A 197 20.47 13.58 16.55
N ILE A 198 21.36 14.27 15.83
CA ILE A 198 21.35 14.26 14.37
C ILE A 198 22.10 12.99 13.96
N LYS A 199 21.36 11.98 13.49
CA LYS A 199 21.96 10.82 12.85
C LYS A 199 22.34 11.17 11.43
N THR A 200 23.57 10.87 11.07
CA THR A 200 24.04 10.98 9.68
C THR A 200 23.52 9.80 8.85
N PRO A 201 23.59 9.84 7.51
CA PRO A 201 23.13 8.72 6.67
C PRO A 201 23.72 7.36 7.06
N SER A 202 25.00 7.28 7.42
CA SER A 202 25.66 6.03 7.86
C SER A 202 25.13 5.49 9.20
N GLN A 203 24.50 6.33 10.01
CA GLN A 203 23.94 6.00 11.33
C GLN A 203 22.42 5.80 11.31
N SER A 204 21.79 6.08 10.16
CA SER A 204 20.34 6.07 10.00
C SER A 204 19.88 4.82 9.25
N THR A 205 18.63 4.41 9.45
CA THR A 205 18.02 3.31 8.69
C THR A 205 17.16 3.89 7.56
N PHE A 206 17.49 3.53 6.32
CA PHE A 206 16.72 3.93 5.14
C PHE A 206 15.77 2.83 4.71
N CYS A 207 14.56 3.20 4.29
CA CYS A 207 13.53 2.31 3.79
C CYS A 207 13.28 2.63 2.31
N LEU A 208 13.87 1.87 1.40
CA LEU A 208 13.95 2.19 -0.04
C LEU A 208 13.21 1.14 -0.90
N GLY A 209 12.90 1.51 -2.14
CA GLY A 209 12.32 0.56 -3.11
C GLY A 209 13.33 -0.46 -3.60
N VAL A 210 12.91 -1.72 -3.79
CA VAL A 210 13.74 -2.75 -4.45
C VAL A 210 14.03 -2.36 -5.90
N GLU A 211 13.01 -1.86 -6.60
CA GLU A 211 13.13 -1.38 -7.98
C GLU A 211 13.84 -0.01 -8.03
N ARG A 212 15.19 -0.04 -8.01
CA ARG A 212 16.04 1.16 -8.04
C ARG A 212 15.75 2.05 -9.24
N GLY A 213 15.55 1.47 -10.42
CA GLY A 213 15.24 2.23 -11.65
C GLY A 213 13.90 2.98 -11.65
N PHE A 214 12.98 2.58 -10.76
CA PHE A 214 11.69 3.26 -10.60
C PHE A 214 11.73 4.30 -9.48
N SER A 215 12.38 3.95 -8.37
CA SER A 215 12.43 4.81 -7.18
C SER A 215 13.52 5.89 -7.23
N ASP A 216 14.68 5.63 -7.84
CA ASP A 216 15.80 6.57 -7.99
C ASP A 216 16.70 6.15 -9.17
N PRO A 217 16.26 6.35 -10.43
CA PRO A 217 16.99 5.90 -11.62
C PRO A 217 18.39 6.51 -11.75
N LYS A 218 18.65 7.66 -11.11
CA LYS A 218 19.93 8.38 -11.18
C LYS A 218 20.89 7.97 -10.04
N GLY A 219 20.46 7.11 -9.11
CA GLY A 219 21.23 6.74 -7.92
C GLY A 219 21.57 7.94 -7.03
N THR A 220 20.70 8.94 -7.02
CA THR A 220 20.86 10.21 -6.34
C THR A 220 20.93 10.03 -4.82
N VAL A 221 20.08 9.18 -4.24
CA VAL A 221 20.04 8.98 -2.77
C VAL A 221 21.35 8.39 -2.28
N LEU A 222 21.90 7.41 -3.01
CA LEU A 222 23.20 6.81 -2.71
C LEU A 222 24.33 7.85 -2.80
N LYS A 223 24.33 8.68 -3.85
CA LYS A 223 25.31 9.76 -4.03
C LYS A 223 25.22 10.82 -2.94
N MET A 224 24.01 11.16 -2.49
CA MET A 224 23.80 12.08 -1.37
C MET A 224 24.41 11.51 -0.09
N ALA A 225 24.14 10.24 0.22
CA ALA A 225 24.72 9.57 1.38
C ALA A 225 26.26 9.55 1.32
N GLN A 226 26.83 9.18 0.17
CA GLN A 226 28.28 9.20 -0.04
C GLN A 226 28.89 10.60 0.08
N HIS A 227 28.16 11.64 -0.35
CA HIS A 227 28.65 13.02 -0.25
C HIS A 227 28.70 13.51 1.21
N ILE A 228 27.76 13.08 2.04
CA ILE A 228 27.64 13.52 3.44
C ILE A 228 28.66 12.78 4.33
N ASP A 229 28.75 11.46 4.19
CA ASP A 229 29.48 10.58 5.12
C ASP A 229 30.65 9.81 4.47
N GLY A 230 30.93 10.05 3.19
CA GLY A 230 31.96 9.32 2.45
C GLY A 230 31.60 7.84 2.25
N ASP A 231 32.62 7.00 2.16
CA ASP A 231 32.45 5.56 1.90
C ASP A 231 31.85 4.81 3.12
N ASP A 232 31.86 5.41 4.31
CA ASP A 232 31.26 4.84 5.52
C ASP A 232 29.72 4.74 5.45
N ALA A 233 29.10 5.53 4.56
CA ALA A 233 27.67 5.42 4.27
C ALA A 233 27.32 4.34 3.25
N ILE A 234 28.31 3.66 2.67
CA ILE A 234 28.10 2.76 1.53
C ILE A 234 28.41 1.32 1.94
N THR A 235 27.52 0.43 1.54
CA THR A 235 27.67 -1.03 1.64
C THR A 235 27.39 -1.67 0.28
N THR A 236 27.40 -2.99 0.20
CA THR A 236 26.91 -3.75 -0.95
C THR A 236 25.83 -4.72 -0.51
N ASP A 237 24.76 -4.82 -1.29
CA ASP A 237 23.74 -5.85 -1.07
C ASP A 237 24.26 -7.26 -1.41
N ALA A 238 23.42 -8.28 -1.24
CA ALA A 238 23.79 -9.68 -1.45
C ALA A 238 24.24 -9.98 -2.89
N GLU A 239 23.80 -9.16 -3.85
CA GLU A 239 24.15 -9.24 -5.26
C GLU A 239 25.40 -8.42 -5.63
N GLY A 240 26.02 -7.77 -4.64
CA GLY A 240 27.22 -6.94 -4.84
C GLY A 240 26.94 -5.55 -5.41
N VAL A 241 25.68 -5.09 -5.37
CA VAL A 241 25.29 -3.75 -5.85
C VAL A 241 25.47 -2.73 -4.72
N PRO A 242 26.11 -1.57 -4.98
CA PRO A 242 26.25 -0.53 -3.98
C PRO A 242 24.93 -0.07 -3.37
N ASP A 243 24.91 0.10 -2.06
CA ASP A 243 23.74 0.54 -1.30
C ASP A 243 24.11 1.40 -0.10
N ILE A 244 23.13 2.06 0.51
CA ILE A 244 23.31 2.83 1.74
C ILE A 244 23.41 1.87 2.92
N ASN A 245 24.31 2.16 3.85
CA ASN A 245 24.44 1.38 5.08
C ASN A 245 23.10 1.33 5.84
N ASN A 246 22.77 0.16 6.41
CA ASN A 246 21.49 -0.09 7.09
C ASN A 246 20.23 0.18 6.24
N SER A 247 20.32 0.10 4.90
CA SER A 247 19.11 0.16 4.07
C SER A 247 18.26 -1.10 4.23
N MET A 248 16.95 -0.91 4.26
CA MET A 248 15.93 -1.92 4.10
C MET A 248 15.26 -1.68 2.74
N ARG A 249 15.21 -2.70 1.88
CA ARG A 249 14.58 -2.60 0.57
C ARG A 249 13.31 -3.43 0.48
N LEU A 250 12.20 -2.79 0.13
CA LEU A 250 10.91 -3.43 -0.05
C LEU A 250 10.00 -2.69 -1.04
N ASP A 251 9.13 -3.46 -1.70
CA ASP A 251 8.08 -2.94 -2.57
C ASP A 251 6.84 -2.53 -1.78
N GLY A 252 6.01 -1.69 -2.41
CA GLY A 252 4.75 -1.23 -1.86
C GLY A 252 4.84 -0.29 -0.66
N GLN A 253 3.68 0.16 -0.20
CA GLN A 253 3.45 1.11 0.88
C GLN A 253 3.76 0.55 2.27
N GLY A 254 4.09 -0.74 2.40
CA GLY A 254 4.63 -1.32 3.63
C GLY A 254 5.85 -0.56 4.18
N LYS A 255 6.56 0.19 3.32
CA LYS A 255 7.61 1.15 3.72
C LYS A 255 7.13 2.18 4.74
N TYR A 256 5.95 2.75 4.53
CA TYR A 256 5.35 3.72 5.46
C TYR A 256 4.96 3.06 6.78
N GLY A 257 4.56 1.79 6.75
CA GLY A 257 4.36 0.98 7.95
C GLY A 257 5.65 0.84 8.75
N LEU A 258 6.78 0.50 8.12
CA LEU A 258 8.09 0.41 8.80
C LEU A 258 8.54 1.73 9.41
N LEU A 259 8.32 2.85 8.72
CA LEU A 259 8.56 4.17 9.28
C LEU A 259 7.67 4.43 10.51
N ALA A 260 6.37 4.15 10.40
CA ALA A 260 5.42 4.33 11.50
C ALA A 260 5.77 3.49 12.73
N ARG A 261 6.35 2.29 12.54
CA ARG A 261 6.87 1.44 13.63
C ARG A 261 8.17 1.94 14.25
N GLY A 262 8.87 2.84 13.58
CA GLY A 262 10.22 3.28 13.97
C GLY A 262 11.32 2.28 13.59
N ASP A 263 11.06 1.34 12.68
CA ASP A 263 12.11 0.43 12.17
C ASP A 263 13.06 1.14 11.21
N ALA A 264 12.57 2.20 10.56
CA ALA A 264 13.34 3.04 9.68
C ALA A 264 13.03 4.53 9.93
N GLU A 265 13.93 5.40 9.48
CA GLU A 265 13.85 6.85 9.73
C GLU A 265 13.56 7.62 8.45
N TYR A 266 14.06 7.13 7.30
CA TYR A 266 13.94 7.84 6.03
C TYR A 266 13.39 6.93 4.93
N PHE A 267 12.41 7.42 4.19
CA PHE A 267 12.06 6.90 2.87
C PHE A 267 12.22 8.04 1.86
N VAL A 268 13.06 7.81 0.86
CA VAL A 268 13.29 8.76 -0.21
C VAL A 268 12.93 8.12 -1.54
N ARG A 269 12.08 8.80 -2.31
CA ARG A 269 11.66 8.41 -3.67
C ARG A 269 11.89 9.60 -4.59
N LEU A 270 12.73 9.40 -5.59
CA LEU A 270 13.14 10.38 -6.60
C LEU A 270 12.87 9.79 -7.99
N PRO A 271 11.60 9.70 -8.42
CA PRO A 271 11.26 9.07 -9.68
C PRO A 271 11.81 9.87 -10.87
N LYS A 272 11.68 9.32 -12.09
CA LYS A 272 12.09 10.00 -13.32
C LYS A 272 11.44 11.39 -13.45
N ASP A 273 12.16 12.32 -14.06
CA ASP A 273 11.68 13.70 -14.27
C ASP A 273 10.31 13.69 -15.00
N GLY A 274 9.35 14.46 -14.47
CA GLY A 274 7.99 14.56 -15.00
C GLY A 274 7.05 13.40 -14.64
N TYR A 275 7.51 12.41 -13.86
CA TYR A 275 6.59 11.41 -13.29
C TYR A 275 5.78 12.03 -12.15
N VAL A 276 4.49 11.70 -12.13
CA VAL A 276 3.56 12.08 -11.06
C VAL A 276 3.08 10.79 -10.41
N ASP A 277 3.30 10.65 -9.10
CA ASP A 277 2.84 9.49 -8.36
C ASP A 277 1.31 9.43 -8.35
N TRP A 278 0.77 8.22 -8.41
CA TRP A 278 -0.66 8.04 -8.31
C TRP A 278 -1.13 8.21 -6.87
N ILE A 279 -2.33 8.74 -6.69
CA ILE A 279 -2.88 8.98 -5.35
C ILE A 279 -2.99 7.68 -4.52
N TRP A 280 -3.27 6.54 -5.17
CA TRP A 280 -3.36 5.25 -4.50
C TRP A 280 -2.00 4.69 -4.03
N ASP A 281 -0.88 5.16 -4.60
CA ASP A 281 0.49 4.82 -4.16
C ASP A 281 0.93 5.57 -2.88
N VAL A 282 0.16 6.59 -2.47
CA VAL A 282 0.57 7.55 -1.44
C VAL A 282 -0.46 7.74 -0.33
N ALA A 283 -1.76 7.83 -0.66
CA ALA A 283 -2.78 8.32 0.27
C ALA A 283 -2.87 7.51 1.58
N ALA A 284 -2.78 6.18 1.50
CA ALA A 284 -2.86 5.33 2.69
C ALA A 284 -1.60 5.45 3.55
N GLY A 285 -0.43 5.37 2.91
CA GLY A 285 0.86 5.58 3.55
C GLY A 285 1.03 6.95 4.21
N TYR A 286 0.51 8.00 3.57
CA TYR A 286 0.52 9.38 4.06
C TYR A 286 -0.11 9.50 5.44
N LEU A 287 -1.35 9.05 5.60
CA LEU A 287 -2.05 9.18 6.88
C LEU A 287 -1.42 8.30 7.96
N ILE A 288 -1.00 7.08 7.59
CA ILE A 288 -0.29 6.17 8.51
C ILE A 288 0.95 6.83 9.08
N LEU A 289 1.79 7.41 8.21
CA LEU A 289 3.00 8.09 8.67
C LEU A 289 2.68 9.32 9.51
N LYS A 290 1.74 10.16 9.06
CA LYS A 290 1.34 11.39 9.74
C LYS A 290 0.79 11.14 11.14
N GLU A 291 -0.11 10.16 11.30
CA GLU A 291 -0.71 9.81 12.59
C GLU A 291 0.26 9.07 13.53
N ALA A 292 1.34 8.50 13.00
CA ALA A 292 2.47 8.01 13.80
C ALA A 292 3.45 9.14 14.22
N GLY A 293 3.20 10.39 13.80
CA GLY A 293 4.04 11.55 14.11
C GLY A 293 5.15 11.83 13.08
N GLY A 294 5.13 11.16 11.93
CA GLY A 294 6.06 11.41 10.84
C GLY A 294 5.66 12.58 9.93
N ILE A 295 6.57 12.93 9.02
CA ILE A 295 6.39 14.00 8.04
C ILE A 295 6.59 13.42 6.64
N MET A 296 5.75 13.85 5.71
CA MET A 296 5.87 13.51 4.29
C MET A 296 5.75 14.78 3.47
N THR A 297 6.70 14.96 2.54
CA THR A 297 6.74 16.10 1.62
C THR A 297 7.11 15.62 0.23
N ASP A 298 6.90 16.49 -0.76
CA ASP A 298 7.62 16.36 -2.02
C ASP A 298 9.13 16.66 -1.85
N VAL A 299 9.88 16.56 -2.93
CA VAL A 299 11.34 16.81 -2.95
C VAL A 299 11.74 18.27 -2.71
N HIS A 300 10.77 19.18 -2.70
CA HIS A 300 10.95 20.61 -2.45
C HIS A 300 10.49 21.03 -1.05
N GLY A 301 9.96 20.10 -0.26
CA GLY A 301 9.46 20.35 1.10
C GLY A 301 8.01 20.83 1.15
N ASN A 302 7.26 20.77 0.05
CA ASN A 302 5.83 21.07 0.05
C ASN A 302 5.04 19.88 0.62
N CYS A 303 3.91 20.16 1.26
CA CYS A 303 2.97 19.11 1.62
C CYS A 303 2.42 18.43 0.35
N ILE A 304 2.32 17.10 0.43
CA ILE A 304 1.66 16.27 -0.58
C ILE A 304 0.14 16.45 -0.50
#